data_AF-A0A420S3V6-F1
#
_entry.id   AF-A0A420S3V6-F1
#
_cell.length_a   1.000
_cell.length_b   1.000
_cell.length_c   1.000
_cell.angle_alpha   90.00
_cell.angle_beta   90.00
_cell.angle_gamma   90.00
#
_symmetry.space_group_name_H-M   'P 1'
#
loop_
_entity.id
_entity.type
_entity.pdbx_description
1 polymer ?
#
loop_
_entity_poly.entity_id
_entity_poly.type
_entity_poly.pdbx_seq_one_letter_code
_entity_poly.pdbx_strand_id
1 'polypeptide(L)'
;MENNYLELKQKIEAMQSDLERARIAEVPKIVASIKKQIEEYKIAPDELYPGLRSQLAASRSGRSKRDRPAKYRSPTGETWSGGPGRKPMWVREIEAKGEDLDVASRTIIWSLVKQVRVGLVPIFHGLHRRTALER
;
A
#
# COMPACT_ATOMS: atom_id res chain seq x y z
N MET A 1 9.93 -49.82 39.25
CA MET A 1 10.75 -48.80 38.56
C MET A 1 9.85 -47.62 38.27
N GLU A 2 10.17 -46.48 38.88
CA GLU A 2 9.41 -45.24 38.72
C GLU A 2 9.97 -44.51 37.49
N ASN A 3 9.13 -44.16 36.51
CA ASN A 3 9.61 -43.55 35.28
C ASN A 3 10.11 -42.12 35.58
N ASN A 4 11.35 -41.81 35.19
CA ASN A 4 11.91 -40.47 35.34
C ASN A 4 11.18 -39.49 34.41
N TYR A 5 10.92 -38.26 34.86
CA TYR A 5 10.31 -37.18 34.08
C TYR A 5 10.93 -37.03 32.68
N LEU A 6 12.26 -37.12 32.57
CA LEU A 6 12.96 -37.01 31.30
C LEU A 6 12.62 -38.15 30.33
N GLU A 7 12.48 -39.38 30.84
CA GLU A 7 12.11 -40.55 30.04
C GLU A 7 10.65 -40.47 29.56
N LEU A 8 9.74 -40.00 30.43
CA LEU A 8 8.35 -39.77 30.06
C LEU A 8 8.23 -38.71 28.96
N LYS A 9 9.01 -37.63 29.07
CA LYS A 9 9.05 -36.58 28.04
C LYS A 9 9.52 -37.12 26.70
N GLN A 10 10.61 -37.89 26.67
CA GLN A 10 11.12 -38.52 25.45
C GLN A 10 10.10 -39.46 24.81
N LYS A 11 9.39 -40.26 25.62
CA LYS A 11 8.32 -41.14 25.12
C LYS A 11 7.18 -40.35 24.49
N ILE A 12 6.76 -39.23 25.08
CA ILE A 12 5.73 -38.36 24.52
C ILE A 12 6.17 -37.79 23.17
N GLU A 13 7.38 -37.27 23.08
CA GLU A 13 7.92 -36.71 21.83
C GLU A 13 8.00 -37.77 20.72
N ALA A 14 8.46 -38.98 21.05
CA ALA A 14 8.48 -40.11 20.12
C ALA A 14 7.06 -40.48 19.65
N MET A 15 6.11 -40.63 20.58
CA MET A 15 4.71 -40.94 20.24
C MET A 15 4.07 -39.84 19.38
N GLN A 16 4.35 -38.56 19.63
CA GLN A 16 3.86 -37.45 18.82
C GLN A 16 4.45 -37.48 17.42
N SER A 17 5.74 -37.79 17.28
CA SER A 17 6.39 -37.96 15.98
C SER A 17 5.78 -39.11 15.18
N ASP A 18 5.52 -40.25 15.82
CA ASP A 18 4.88 -41.41 15.18
C ASP A 18 3.43 -41.09 14.78
N LEU A 19 2.69 -40.36 15.61
CA LEU A 19 1.33 -39.92 15.31
C LEU A 19 1.29 -38.99 14.10
N GLU A 20 2.19 -38.02 14.01
CA GLU A 20 2.24 -37.12 12.85
C GLU A 20 2.64 -37.88 11.58
N ARG A 21 3.57 -38.83 11.67
CA ARG A 21 3.92 -39.72 10.54
C ARG A 21 2.72 -40.53 10.08
N ALA A 22 1.95 -41.10 11.00
CA ALA A 22 0.72 -41.81 10.68
C ALA A 22 -0.32 -40.87 10.03
N ARG A 23 -0.49 -39.65 10.54
CA ARG A 23 -1.40 -38.64 9.97
C ARG A 23 -1.02 -38.33 8.52
N ILE A 24 0.25 -38.05 8.25
CA ILE A 24 0.74 -37.72 6.90
C ILE A 24 0.52 -38.90 5.93
N ALA A 25 0.67 -40.15 6.40
CA ALA A 25 0.44 -41.34 5.59
C ALA A 25 -1.05 -41.61 5.30
N GLU A 26 -1.95 -41.28 6.23
CA GLU A 26 -3.40 -41.55 6.11
C GLU A 26 -4.16 -40.44 5.37
N VAL A 27 -3.81 -39.17 5.58
CA VAL A 27 -4.45 -38.01 4.93
C VAL A 27 -4.62 -38.17 3.41
N PRO A 28 -3.63 -38.57 2.60
CA PRO A 28 -3.83 -38.69 1.15
C PRO A 28 -4.85 -39.76 0.77
N LYS A 29 -4.91 -40.87 1.53
CA LYS A 29 -5.89 -41.95 1.31
C LYS A 29 -7.31 -41.46 1.60
N ILE A 30 -7.48 -40.75 2.71
CA ILE A 30 -8.76 -40.16 3.11
C ILE A 30 -9.19 -39.12 2.08
N VAL A 31 -8.29 -38.22 1.65
CA VAL A 31 -8.58 -37.22 0.63
C VAL A 31 -8.99 -37.87 -0.70
N ALA A 32 -8.35 -38.96 -1.10
CA ALA A 32 -8.73 -39.71 -2.30
C ALA A 32 -10.14 -40.31 -2.17
N SER A 33 -10.47 -40.88 -1.01
CA SER A 33 -11.82 -41.40 -0.72
C SER A 33 -12.88 -40.30 -0.78
N ILE A 34 -12.64 -39.16 -0.13
CA ILE A 34 -13.55 -38.01 -0.13
C ILE A 34 -13.77 -37.51 -1.56
N LYS A 35 -12.70 -37.39 -2.37
CA LYS A 35 -12.82 -36.98 -3.77
C LYS A 35 -13.70 -37.93 -4.57
N LYS A 36 -13.54 -39.24 -4.39
CA LYS A 36 -14.40 -40.24 -5.03
C LYS A 36 -15.86 -40.07 -4.63
N GLN A 37 -16.14 -39.85 -3.34
CA GLN A 37 -17.51 -39.62 -2.86
C GLN A 37 -18.12 -38.34 -3.45
N ILE A 38 -17.34 -37.26 -3.56
CA ILE A 38 -17.78 -36.01 -4.20
C ILE A 38 -18.18 -36.26 -5.66
N GLU A 39 -17.39 -37.05 -6.40
CA GLU A 39 -17.65 -37.36 -7.80
C GLU A 39 -18.86 -38.28 -8.02
N GLU A 40 -19.03 -39.27 -7.14
CA GLU A 40 -20.10 -40.27 -7.17
C GLU A 40 -21.46 -39.64 -6.85
N TYR A 41 -21.54 -38.84 -5.79
CA TYR A 41 -22.77 -38.20 -5.35
C TYR A 41 -23.00 -36.80 -5.95
N LYS A 42 -22.11 -36.34 -6.85
CA LYS A 42 -22.17 -35.00 -7.48
C LYS A 42 -22.30 -33.86 -6.46
N ILE A 43 -21.62 -34.00 -5.32
CA ILE A 43 -21.66 -33.03 -4.23
C ILE A 43 -21.09 -31.70 -4.72
N ALA A 44 -21.87 -30.63 -4.59
CA ALA A 44 -21.41 -29.31 -4.99
C ALA A 44 -20.46 -28.73 -3.91
N PRO A 45 -19.42 -27.97 -4.27
CA PRO A 45 -18.54 -27.34 -3.27
C PRO A 45 -19.26 -26.41 -2.29
N ASP A 46 -20.41 -25.85 -2.68
CA ASP A 46 -21.23 -24.98 -1.83
C ASP A 46 -21.97 -25.76 -0.74
N GLU A 47 -22.25 -27.05 -0.95
CA GLU A 47 -22.87 -27.92 0.07
C GLU A 47 -21.87 -28.29 1.18
N LEU A 48 -20.58 -28.43 0.83
CA LEU A 48 -19.51 -28.68 1.80
C LEU A 48 -19.10 -27.40 2.55
N TYR A 49 -19.15 -26.26 1.85
CA TYR A 49 -18.69 -24.98 2.37
C TYR A 49 -19.64 -23.83 1.97
N PRO A 50 -20.82 -23.75 2.60
CA PRO A 50 -21.81 -22.74 2.25
C PRO A 50 -21.24 -21.33 2.46
N GLY A 51 -21.37 -20.49 1.43
CA GLY A 51 -20.94 -19.09 1.49
C GLY A 51 -19.44 -18.84 1.34
N LEU A 52 -18.61 -19.89 1.20
CA LEU A 52 -17.15 -19.75 1.03
C LEU A 52 -16.78 -18.91 -0.20
N ARG A 53 -17.52 -19.08 -1.30
CA ARG A 53 -17.33 -18.29 -2.53
C ARG A 53 -17.63 -16.80 -2.31
N SER A 54 -18.70 -16.50 -1.57
CA SER A 54 -19.08 -15.12 -1.23
C SER A 54 -18.06 -14.47 -0.31
N GLN A 55 -17.60 -15.19 0.72
CA GLN A 55 -16.55 -14.72 1.63
C GLN A 55 -15.23 -14.43 0.89
N LEU A 56 -14.84 -15.29 -0.04
CA LEU A 56 -13.63 -15.09 -0.84
C LEU A 56 -13.78 -13.92 -1.84
N ALA A 57 -14.98 -13.70 -2.37
CA ALA A 57 -15.29 -12.55 -3.21
C ALA A 57 -15.27 -11.23 -2.42
N ALA A 58 -15.81 -11.22 -1.20
CA ALA A 58 -15.78 -10.05 -0.30
C ALA A 58 -14.34 -9.68 0.13
N SER A 59 -13.50 -10.70 0.40
CA SER A 59 -12.07 -10.50 0.66
C SER A 59 -11.33 -9.84 -0.52
N ARG A 60 -11.73 -10.16 -1.76
CA ARG A 60 -11.14 -9.59 -2.97
C ARG A 60 -11.67 -8.19 -3.30
N SER A 61 -12.94 -7.90 -3.04
CA SER A 61 -13.51 -6.56 -3.26
C SER A 61 -13.07 -5.54 -2.21
N GLY A 62 -12.75 -5.99 -0.98
CA GLY A 62 -12.14 -5.16 0.07
C GLY A 62 -10.72 -4.69 -0.26
N ARG A 63 -10.05 -5.31 -1.25
CA ARG A 63 -8.79 -4.80 -1.82
C ARG A 63 -9.09 -3.75 -2.89
N SER A 64 -9.96 -2.80 -2.58
CA SER A 64 -10.04 -1.54 -3.33
C SER A 64 -8.63 -0.99 -3.43
N LYS A 65 -8.24 -0.65 -4.66
CA LYS A 65 -6.96 -0.05 -5.03
C LYS A 65 -6.77 1.16 -4.13
N ARG A 66 -6.03 0.98 -3.02
CA ARG A 66 -5.84 1.97 -1.96
C ARG A 66 -5.61 3.30 -2.66
N ASP A 67 -6.58 4.21 -2.57
CA ASP A 67 -6.55 5.47 -3.29
C ASP A 67 -5.31 6.19 -2.77
N ARG A 68 -4.23 6.17 -3.57
CA ARG A 68 -2.95 6.70 -3.12
C ARG A 68 -3.11 8.21 -3.20
N PRO A 69 -3.00 8.93 -2.08
CA PRO A 69 -3.12 10.39 -2.12
C PRO A 69 -2.14 10.94 -3.15
N ALA A 70 -2.61 11.84 -4.01
CA ALA A 70 -1.79 12.41 -5.07
C ALA A 70 -0.60 13.16 -4.44
N LYS A 71 0.62 12.69 -4.70
CA LYS A 71 1.84 13.19 -4.06
C LYS A 71 2.34 14.49 -4.70
N TYR A 72 2.14 14.66 -6.00
CA TYR A 72 2.64 15.80 -6.76
C TYR A 72 1.53 16.48 -7.55
N ARG A 73 1.62 17.80 -7.72
CA ARG A 73 0.69 18.62 -8.50
C ARG A 73 1.45 19.49 -9.50
N SER A 74 0.89 19.62 -10.68
CA SER A 74 1.39 20.48 -11.76
C SER A 74 0.78 21.89 -11.69
N PRO A 75 1.34 22.88 -12.41
CA PRO A 75 0.76 24.23 -12.49
C PRO A 75 -0.61 24.25 -13.17
N THR A 76 -0.87 23.28 -14.07
CA THR A 76 -2.12 23.13 -14.81
C THR A 76 -3.20 22.39 -14.01
N GLY A 77 -2.93 22.04 -12.75
CA GLY A 77 -3.87 21.38 -11.85
C GLY A 77 -3.90 19.85 -11.97
N GLU A 78 -3.12 19.25 -12.88
CA GLU A 78 -2.97 17.79 -12.94
C GLU A 78 -2.23 17.27 -11.71
N THR A 79 -2.64 16.12 -11.19
CA THR A 79 -2.04 15.51 -10.00
C THR A 79 -1.53 14.10 -10.29
N TRP A 80 -0.44 13.70 -9.65
CA TRP A 80 0.17 12.38 -9.82
C TRP A 80 0.56 11.76 -8.48
N SER A 81 0.19 10.50 -8.27
CA SER A 81 0.41 9.76 -7.01
C SER A 81 1.85 9.24 -6.83
N GLY A 82 2.76 9.49 -7.78
CA GLY A 82 4.15 9.02 -7.71
C GLY A 82 4.30 7.51 -7.83
N GLY A 83 3.25 6.81 -8.27
CA GLY A 83 3.17 5.35 -8.32
C GLY A 83 3.50 4.73 -9.69
N PRO A 84 3.46 3.39 -9.78
CA PRO A 84 3.66 2.66 -11.04
C PRO A 84 2.53 2.98 -12.03
N GLY A 85 2.90 3.46 -13.21
CA GLY A 85 1.97 3.84 -14.27
C GLY A 85 2.59 4.80 -15.28
N ARG A 86 1.80 5.20 -16.29
CA ARG A 86 2.23 6.18 -17.30
C ARG A 86 2.44 7.53 -16.62
N LYS A 87 3.68 8.02 -16.63
CA LYS A 87 4.01 9.36 -16.15
C LYS A 87 3.29 10.41 -17.01
N PRO A 88 2.67 11.44 -16.40
CA PRO A 88 2.10 12.56 -17.15
C PRO A 88 3.23 13.37 -17.81
N MET A 89 2.87 14.18 -18.82
CA MET A 89 3.87 14.87 -19.65
C MET A 89 4.76 15.82 -18.83
N TRP A 90 4.17 16.59 -17.92
CA TRP A 90 4.91 17.53 -17.07
C TRP A 90 5.94 16.83 -16.16
N VAL A 91 5.67 15.62 -15.67
CA VAL A 91 6.65 14.82 -14.90
C VAL A 91 7.81 14.40 -15.78
N ARG A 92 7.55 13.97 -17.02
CA ARG A 92 8.60 13.60 -17.96
C ARG A 92 9.47 14.79 -18.36
N GLU A 93 8.88 15.96 -18.52
CA GLU A 93 9.61 17.19 -18.83
C GLU A 93 10.53 17.61 -17.68
N ILE A 94 10.08 17.51 -16.42
CA ILE A 94 10.91 17.77 -15.23
C ILE A 94 12.05 16.75 -15.14
N GLU A 95 11.76 15.46 -15.33
CA GLU A 95 12.78 14.41 -15.35
C GLU A 95 13.80 14.60 -16.48
N ALA A 96 13.35 15.03 -17.67
CA ALA A 96 14.23 15.32 -18.81
C ALA A 96 15.12 16.55 -18.57
N LYS A 97 14.65 17.52 -17.78
CA LYS A 97 15.43 18.69 -17.35
C LYS A 97 16.43 18.36 -16.23
N GLY A 98 16.38 17.14 -15.67
CA GLY A 98 17.22 16.73 -14.54
C GLY A 98 16.84 17.41 -13.23
N GLU A 99 15.63 17.98 -13.15
CA GLU A 99 15.13 18.67 -11.96
C GLU A 99 14.43 17.68 -11.01
N ASP A 100 14.49 17.95 -9.70
CA ASP A 100 13.78 17.14 -8.71
C ASP A 100 12.28 17.45 -8.76
N LEU A 101 11.46 16.40 -8.88
CA LEU A 101 9.99 16.48 -8.90
C LEU A 101 9.41 17.09 -7.62
N ASP A 102 10.06 16.90 -6.47
CA ASP A 102 9.63 17.51 -5.21
C ASP A 102 9.84 19.03 -5.25
N VAL A 103 11.05 19.46 -5.66
CA VAL A 103 11.40 20.87 -5.81
C VAL A 103 10.56 21.54 -6.89
N ALA A 104 10.36 20.90 -8.04
CA ALA A 104 9.52 21.42 -9.11
C ALA A 104 8.07 21.57 -8.63
N SER A 105 7.49 20.57 -7.94
CA SER A 105 6.13 20.67 -7.40
C SER A 105 5.97 21.81 -6.38
N ARG A 106 7.01 22.09 -5.58
CA ARG A 106 7.02 23.16 -4.57
C ARG A 106 7.30 24.55 -5.16
N THR A 107 8.19 24.61 -6.15
CA THR A 107 8.61 25.85 -6.84
C THR A 107 7.49 26.36 -7.73
N ILE A 108 6.71 25.46 -8.32
CA ILE A 108 5.50 25.77 -9.09
C ILE A 108 4.44 26.48 -8.23
N ILE A 109 4.31 26.12 -6.95
CA ILE A 109 3.41 26.79 -6.00
C ILE A 109 3.91 28.22 -5.68
N TRP A 110 5.22 28.42 -5.55
CA TRP A 110 5.83 29.75 -5.31
C TRP A 110 5.88 30.64 -6.55
N SER A 111 5.93 30.06 -7.76
CA SER A 111 5.92 30.85 -9.01
C SER A 111 4.62 31.64 -9.17
N LEU A 112 3.49 31.14 -8.65
CA LEU A 112 2.22 31.87 -8.59
C LEU A 112 2.23 32.97 -7.52
N VAL A 113 2.90 32.76 -6.38
CA VAL A 113 3.06 33.78 -5.33
C VAL A 113 4.04 34.89 -5.76
N LYS A 114 5.04 34.57 -6.57
CA LYS A 114 6.02 35.52 -7.10
C LYS A 114 5.47 36.36 -8.26
N GLN A 115 4.57 35.80 -9.07
CA GLN A 115 3.88 36.54 -10.16
C GLN A 115 2.87 37.59 -9.64
N VAL A 116 2.42 37.46 -8.38
CA VAL A 116 1.55 38.46 -7.72
C VAL A 116 2.36 39.50 -6.92
N ARG A 117 3.69 39.37 -6.84
CA ARG A 117 4.58 40.36 -6.19
C ARG A 117 5.33 41.24 -7.20
N VAL A 118 4.65 41.67 -8.26
CA VAL A 118 4.88 42.95 -8.94
C VAL A 118 3.57 43.72 -8.82
N GLY A 119 3.27 44.22 -7.62
CA GLY A 119 1.98 44.85 -7.35
C GLY A 119 1.67 45.27 -5.93
N LEU A 120 2.53 45.00 -4.93
CA LEU A 120 2.34 45.56 -3.59
C LEU A 120 3.67 45.61 -2.79
N VAL A 121 4.38 46.72 -2.91
CA VAL A 121 5.32 47.19 -1.87
C VAL A 121 5.03 48.67 -1.64
N PRO A 122 4.32 49.05 -0.56
CA PRO A 122 4.44 50.40 -0.06
C PRO A 122 5.50 50.46 1.05
N ILE A 123 6.10 51.64 1.19
CA ILE A 123 6.97 52.11 2.27
C ILE A 123 8.47 51.99 1.98
N PHE A 124 8.93 53.01 1.26
CA PHE A 124 10.30 53.51 1.23
C PHE A 124 10.97 53.47 2.61
N HIS A 125 12.14 52.84 2.67
CA HIS A 125 13.13 53.06 3.72
C HIS A 125 13.60 54.52 3.69
N GLY A 126 13.87 55.05 4.89
CA GLY A 126 13.99 56.46 5.15
C GLY A 126 15.28 57.15 4.71
N LEU A 127 15.18 58.48 4.83
CA LEU A 127 16.21 59.40 5.29
C LEU A 127 17.23 59.90 4.25
N HIS A 128 16.98 61.08 3.69
CA HIS A 128 17.99 62.14 3.72
C HIS A 128 17.40 63.56 3.57
N ARG A 129 17.56 64.32 4.67
CA ARG A 129 18.00 65.72 4.76
C ARG A 129 17.06 66.85 4.30
N ARG A 130 16.65 67.59 5.34
CA ARG A 130 16.92 69.04 5.55
C ARG A 130 16.17 70.05 4.69
N THR A 131 15.23 70.72 5.36
CA THR A 131 15.15 72.19 5.55
C THR A 131 15.56 73.09 4.39
N ALA A 132 14.56 73.78 3.82
CA ALA A 132 14.57 75.18 3.38
C ALA A 132 13.27 75.39 2.57
N LEU A 133 12.56 76.50 2.55
CA LEU A 133 12.44 77.77 3.28
C LEU A 133 11.27 78.47 2.54
N GLU A 134 10.42 79.21 3.24
CA GLU A 134 9.68 80.41 2.79
C GLU A 134 8.93 80.35 1.43
N ARG A 135 7.62 80.59 1.35
CA ARG A 135 6.83 81.71 1.87
C ARG A 135 5.35 81.33 1.98
#